data_AF-A0A0C9R014-F1
#
_entry.id   AF-A0A0C9R014-F1
#
_cell.length_a   1.000
_cell.length_b   1.000
_cell.length_c   1.000
_cell.angle_alpha   90.00
_cell.angle_beta   90.00
_cell.angle_gamma   90.00
#
_symmetry.space_group_name_H-M   'P 1'
#
loop_
_entity.id
_entity.type
_entity.pdbx_description
1 polymer ?
#
loop_
_entity_poly.entity_id
_entity_poly.type
_entity_poly.pdbx_seq_one_letter_code
_entity_poly.pdbx_strand_id
1 'polypeptide(L)'
;MKINCNVEVVNRSVCAPRKKAQRSCLAIGRQSVKSNELHLLLQTLQNKLGTKYKIDENIEKVFTKFVNNGKTTIRLKEPPHDLNIQCDPILLKSFLRTLELGVTKKLNASVLCVSNMNAKNIAQAPKTKVTIKSKSDYPVLEG
;
A
#
# COMPACT_ATOMS: atom_id res chain seq x y z
N MET A 1 3.61 7.98 -6.91
CA MET A 1 3.26 6.66 -7.53
C MET A 1 2.33 5.90 -6.60
N LYS A 2 1.39 5.10 -7.13
CA LYS A 2 0.44 4.29 -6.34
C LYS A 2 0.34 2.88 -6.91
N ILE A 3 0.22 1.88 -6.04
CA ILE A 3 -0.01 0.47 -6.40
C ILE A 3 -1.14 -0.14 -5.57
N ASN A 4 -1.90 -1.06 -6.17
CA ASN A 4 -2.84 -1.91 -5.45
C ASN A 4 -2.11 -3.20 -5.04
N CYS A 5 -2.16 -3.55 -3.78
CA CYS A 5 -1.38 -4.67 -3.23
C CYS A 5 -2.09 -5.30 -2.03
N ASN A 6 -1.67 -6.50 -1.65
CA ASN A 6 -2.00 -7.06 -0.34
C ASN A 6 -0.88 -6.70 0.62
N VAL A 7 -1.22 -6.12 1.76
CA VAL A 7 -0.26 -5.71 2.78
C VAL A 7 -0.61 -6.35 4.10
N GLU A 8 0.38 -6.99 4.71
CA GLU A 8 0.37 -7.38 6.11
C GLU A 8 1.27 -6.41 6.88
N VAL A 9 0.74 -5.84 7.97
CA VAL A 9 1.47 -4.94 8.85
C VAL A 9 1.83 -5.71 10.12
N VAL A 10 3.11 -5.93 10.35
CA VAL A 10 3.62 -6.57 11.56
C VAL A 10 4.20 -5.49 12.46
N ASN A 11 3.65 -5.34 13.67
CA ASN A 11 4.22 -4.47 14.67
C ASN A 11 5.30 -5.24 15.45
N ARG A 12 6.53 -4.71 15.48
CA ARG A 12 7.66 -5.33 16.19
C ARG A 12 7.69 -4.97 17.69
N SER A 13 7.02 -3.89 18.12
CA SER A 13 7.03 -3.48 19.54
C SER A 13 6.05 -4.25 20.42
N VAL A 14 5.06 -4.92 19.81
CA VAL A 14 4.02 -5.65 20.56
C VAL A 14 3.96 -7.08 20.05
N CYS A 15 3.96 -8.05 20.98
CA CYS A 15 3.66 -9.44 20.67
C CYS A 15 2.14 -9.60 20.43
N ALA A 16 1.66 -9.08 19.31
CA ALA A 16 0.27 -9.18 18.88
C ALA A 16 0.10 -10.28 17.82
N PRO A 17 -1.07 -10.93 17.75
CA PRO A 17 -1.37 -11.87 16.68
C PRO A 17 -1.24 -11.17 15.32
N ARG A 18 -0.55 -11.81 14.38
CA ARG A 18 -0.32 -11.25 13.05
C ARG A 18 -1.66 -11.00 12.36
N LYS A 19 -1.88 -9.76 11.92
CA LYS A 19 -3.06 -9.42 11.14
C LYS A 19 -2.91 -10.06 9.76
N LYS A 20 -3.95 -10.74 9.28
CA LYS A 20 -3.95 -11.31 7.93
C LYS A 20 -3.68 -10.21 6.90
N ALA A 21 -2.99 -10.56 5.82
CA ALA A 21 -2.76 -9.65 4.71
C ALA A 21 -4.10 -9.13 4.17
N GLN A 22 -4.21 -7.81 4.01
CA GLN A 22 -5.41 -7.14 3.55
C GLN A 22 -5.18 -6.44 2.22
N ARG A 23 -6.21 -6.46 1.36
CA ARG A 23 -6.21 -5.67 0.13
C ARG A 23 -6.11 -4.19 0.47
N SER A 24 -5.08 -3.57 -0.09
CA SER A 24 -4.59 -2.27 0.29
C SER A 24 -4.14 -1.48 -0.94
N CYS A 25 -4.01 -0.18 -0.76
CA CYS A 25 -3.44 0.74 -1.72
C CYS A 25 -2.23 1.39 -1.07
N LEU A 26 -1.06 1.21 -1.68
CA LEU A 26 0.19 1.79 -1.22
C LEU A 26 0.60 2.92 -2.17
N ALA A 27 0.81 4.11 -1.63
CA ALA A 27 1.22 5.27 -2.41
C ALA A 27 2.44 5.95 -1.81
N ILE A 28 3.34 6.42 -2.68
CA ILE A 28 4.47 7.27 -2.32
C ILE A 28 4.14 8.68 -2.77
N GLY A 29 4.27 9.63 -1.85
CA GLY A 29 3.84 11.00 -2.06
C GLY A 29 4.40 12.05 -1.14
N ARG A 30 4.01 13.31 -1.38
CA ARG A 30 4.27 14.46 -0.49
C ARG A 30 3.00 14.81 0.28
N GLN A 31 3.17 15.28 1.51
CA GLN A 31 2.05 15.75 2.32
C GLN A 31 1.46 17.07 1.78
N SER A 32 2.31 17.96 1.28
CA SER A 32 1.94 19.26 0.72
C SER A 32 2.90 19.64 -0.40
N VAL A 33 2.44 20.52 -1.30
CA VAL A 33 3.27 21.12 -2.37
C VAL A 33 4.47 21.87 -1.77
N LYS A 34 4.32 22.42 -0.57
CA LYS A 34 5.35 23.17 0.15
C LYS A 34 6.35 22.29 0.91
N SER A 35 5.96 21.05 1.26
CA SER A 35 6.80 20.14 2.03
C SER A 35 7.58 19.24 1.07
N ASN A 36 8.91 19.24 1.16
CA ASN A 36 9.72 18.31 0.37
C ASN A 36 9.81 16.90 0.98
N GLU A 37 9.19 16.70 2.14
CA GLU A 37 9.20 15.42 2.84
C GLU A 37 8.38 14.36 2.10
N LEU A 38 8.97 13.17 1.95
CA LEU A 38 8.32 12.04 1.31
C LEU A 38 7.63 11.15 2.35
N HIS A 39 6.41 10.73 2.03
CA HIS A 39 5.59 9.89 2.88
C HIS A 39 5.03 8.70 2.09
N LEU A 40 4.86 7.59 2.79
CA LEU A 40 4.18 6.39 2.35
C LEU A 40 2.75 6.41 2.90
N LEU A 41 1.73 6.34 2.05
CA LEU A 41 0.34 6.14 2.47
C LEU A 41 -0.04 4.69 2.29
N LEU A 42 -0.39 4.02 3.38
CA LEU A 42 -1.04 2.71 3.37
C LEU A 42 -2.54 2.89 3.63
N GLN A 43 -3.35 2.73 2.59
CA GLN A 43 -4.81 2.67 2.77
C GLN A 43 -5.25 1.21 2.76
N THR A 44 -6.14 0.83 3.68
CA THR A 44 -6.76 -0.50 3.72
C THR A 44 -8.28 -0.37 3.65
N LEU A 45 -8.99 -1.48 3.37
CA LEU A 45 -10.46 -1.43 3.31
C LEU A 45 -11.08 -0.99 4.65
N GLN A 46 -10.42 -1.34 5.76
CA GLN A 46 -10.81 -0.99 7.12
C GLN A 46 -10.39 0.45 7.47
N ASN A 47 -9.19 0.86 7.03
CA ASN A 47 -8.68 2.20 7.25
C ASN A 47 -8.67 3.00 5.93
N LYS A 48 -9.81 3.60 5.62
CA LYS A 48 -10.00 4.41 4.40
C LYS A 48 -9.12 5.66 4.38
N LEU A 49 -8.98 6.34 5.52
CA LEU A 49 -8.10 7.51 5.66
C LEU A 49 -6.62 7.16 5.42
N GLY A 50 -6.27 5.90 5.71
CA GLY A 50 -4.94 5.37 5.54
C GLY A 50 -4.00 5.75 6.68
N THR A 51 -2.87 5.05 6.73
CA THR A 51 -1.78 5.29 7.68
C THR A 51 -0.62 5.90 6.91
N LYS A 52 -0.10 7.02 7.42
CA LYS A 52 1.04 7.72 6.82
C LYS A 52 2.31 7.33 7.56
N TYR A 53 3.33 6.97 6.79
CA TYR A 53 4.68 6.72 7.31
C TYR A 53 5.63 7.71 6.66
N LYS A 54 6.47 8.38 7.46
CA LYS A 54 7.56 9.19 6.93
C LYS A 54 8.57 8.27 6.26
N ILE A 55 9.13 8.67 5.13
CA ILE A 55 10.16 7.90 4.40
C ILE A 55 11.55 8.39 4.77
N ASP A 56 11.71 9.72 4.88
CA ASP A 56 12.98 10.36 5.20
C ASP A 56 13.52 9.85 6.53
N GLU A 57 14.73 9.28 6.50
CA GLU A 57 15.49 8.72 7.63
C GLU A 57 14.80 7.59 8.43
N ASN A 58 13.60 7.19 8.01
CA ASN A 58 12.75 6.26 8.74
C ASN A 58 12.74 4.83 8.17
N ILE A 59 13.32 4.61 6.99
CA ILE A 59 13.50 3.26 6.46
C ILE A 59 14.73 2.64 7.11
N GLU A 60 14.54 1.53 7.82
CA GLU A 60 15.63 0.76 8.42
C GLU A 60 16.24 -0.18 7.38
N LYS A 61 15.39 -0.94 6.67
CA LYS A 61 15.82 -1.93 5.68
C LYS A 61 14.70 -2.27 4.70
N VAL A 62 15.08 -2.53 3.44
CA VAL A 62 14.17 -3.07 2.43
C VAL A 62 14.63 -4.47 2.06
N PHE A 63 13.75 -5.46 2.18
CA PHE A 63 14.02 -6.84 1.83
C PHE A 63 13.51 -7.12 0.41
N THR A 64 14.44 -7.35 -0.51
CA THR A 64 14.16 -7.49 -1.95
C THR A 64 14.37 -8.90 -2.50
N LYS A 65 14.69 -9.89 -1.64
CA LYS A 65 15.00 -11.28 -2.03
C LYS A 65 13.93 -11.92 -2.93
N PHE A 66 12.66 -11.55 -2.75
CA PHE A 66 11.52 -12.15 -3.45
C PHE A 66 10.77 -11.18 -4.37
N VAL A 67 11.41 -10.10 -4.82
CA VAL A 67 10.77 -9.10 -5.69
C VAL A 67 10.27 -9.69 -7.01
N ASN A 68 11.00 -10.66 -7.56
CA ASN A 68 10.58 -11.38 -8.78
C ASN A 68 9.28 -12.19 -8.57
N ASN A 69 9.00 -12.61 -7.34
CA ASN A 69 7.76 -13.29 -6.95
C ASN A 69 6.67 -12.31 -6.50
N GLY A 70 6.91 -11.00 -6.64
CA GLY A 70 5.95 -9.96 -6.25
C GLY A 70 5.89 -9.74 -4.74
N LYS A 71 6.92 -10.13 -3.99
CA LYS A 71 6.98 -10.01 -2.53
C LYS A 71 8.15 -9.15 -2.08
N THR A 72 7.88 -8.23 -1.17
CA THR A 72 8.89 -7.38 -0.52
C THR A 72 8.47 -7.08 0.90
N THR A 73 9.45 -6.84 1.77
CA THR A 73 9.19 -6.27 3.10
C THR A 73 9.90 -4.93 3.23
N ILE A 74 9.18 -3.88 3.64
CA ILE A 74 9.77 -2.59 4.00
C ILE A 74 9.73 -2.47 5.52
N ARG A 75 10.91 -2.36 6.13
CA ARG A 75 11.08 -2.20 7.57
C ARG A 75 11.26 -0.72 7.92
N LEU A 76 10.36 -0.22 8.76
CA LEU A 76 10.38 1.16 9.27
C LEU A 76 10.97 1.21 10.68
N LYS A 77 11.66 2.30 11.01
CA LYS A 77 12.17 2.57 12.37
C LYS A 77 11.03 3.00 13.30
N GLU A 78 10.26 4.01 12.88
CA GLU A 78 9.15 4.60 13.64
C GLU A 78 7.89 4.80 12.78
N PRO A 79 6.74 4.26 13.22
CA PRO A 79 6.60 3.19 14.20
C PRO A 79 7.37 1.93 13.75
N PRO A 80 7.75 1.03 14.68
CA PRO A 80 8.53 -0.18 14.39
C PRO A 80 7.66 -1.24 13.69
N HIS A 81 7.25 -0.93 12.46
CA HIS A 81 6.39 -1.75 11.62
C HIS A 81 7.19 -2.38 10.47
N ASP A 82 6.91 -3.64 10.20
CA ASP A 82 7.29 -4.33 8.96
C ASP A 82 6.07 -4.35 8.03
N LEU A 83 6.22 -3.77 6.84
CA LEU A 83 5.21 -3.79 5.80
C LEU A 83 5.53 -4.91 4.81
N ASN A 84 4.85 -6.04 4.96
CA ASN A 84 4.93 -7.17 4.04
C ASN A 84 4.00 -6.93 2.87
N ILE A 85 4.56 -6.67 1.69
CA ILE A 85 3.85 -6.26 0.48
C ILE A 85 3.84 -7.42 -0.51
N GLN A 86 2.65 -7.73 -1.03
CA GLN A 86 2.45 -8.63 -2.15
C GLN A 86 1.71 -7.91 -3.28
N CYS A 87 2.32 -7.84 -4.45
CA CYS A 87 1.79 -7.14 -5.64
C CYS A 87 2.30 -7.83 -6.92
N ASP A 88 1.84 -7.38 -8.08
CA ASP A 88 2.43 -7.75 -9.37
C ASP A 88 3.94 -7.38 -9.36
N PRO A 89 4.85 -8.33 -9.71
CA PRO A 89 6.28 -8.09 -9.79
C PRO A 89 6.67 -6.84 -10.61
N ILE A 90 5.97 -6.54 -11.70
CA ILE A 90 6.30 -5.41 -12.59
C ILE A 90 6.02 -4.08 -11.87
N LEU A 91 4.82 -3.96 -11.29
CA LEU A 91 4.41 -2.79 -10.52
C LEU A 91 5.27 -2.63 -9.26
N LEU A 92 5.62 -3.74 -8.60
CA LEU A 92 6.45 -3.74 -7.40
C LEU A 92 7.87 -3.23 -7.70
N LYS A 93 8.50 -3.68 -8.79
CA LYS A 93 9.83 -3.20 -9.21
C LYS A 93 9.83 -1.70 -9.49
N SER A 94 8.83 -1.21 -10.23
CA SER A 94 8.68 0.21 -10.52
C SER A 94 8.45 1.03 -9.23
N PHE A 95 7.67 0.48 -8.29
CA PHE A 95 7.42 1.10 -6.99
C PHE A 95 8.69 1.19 -6.14
N LEU A 96 9.47 0.11 -6.09
CA LEU A 96 10.73 0.08 -5.33
C LEU A 96 11.78 1.02 -5.91
N ARG A 97 11.85 1.12 -7.24
CA ARG A 97 12.73 2.11 -7.90
C ARG A 97 12.33 3.54 -7.53
N THR A 98 11.02 3.82 -7.49
CA THR A 98 10.53 5.13 -7.04
C THR A 98 10.86 5.39 -5.57
N LEU A 99 10.74 4.38 -4.71
CA LEU A 99 11.10 4.45 -3.30
C LEU A 99 12.61 4.74 -3.13
N GLU A 100 13.47 4.05 -3.85
CA GLU A 100 14.92 4.22 -3.82
C GLU A 100 15.34 5.63 -4.28
N LEU A 101 14.73 6.13 -5.37
CA LEU A 101 14.95 7.50 -5.84
C LEU A 101 14.48 8.54 -4.81
N GLY A 102 13.39 8.25 -4.10
CA GLY A 102 12.90 9.07 -3.00
C GLY A 102 13.87 9.11 -1.81
N VAL A 103 14.35 7.94 -1.37
CA VAL A 103 15.29 7.82 -0.24
C VAL A 103 16.63 8.49 -0.56
N THR A 104 17.13 8.34 -1.78
CA THR A 104 18.39 8.97 -2.22
C THR A 104 18.26 10.46 -2.51
N LYS A 105 17.06 11.06 -2.36
CA LYS A 105 16.74 12.45 -2.69
C LYS A 105 17.13 12.88 -4.12
N LYS A 106 17.38 11.91 -5.01
CA LYS A 106 17.67 12.12 -6.43
C LYS A 106 16.41 12.38 -7.26
N LEU A 107 15.25 12.31 -6.61
CA LEU A 107 13.96 12.51 -7.24
C LEU A 107 13.58 14.00 -7.19
N ASN A 108 13.51 14.64 -8.36
CA ASN A 108 12.96 15.98 -8.47
C ASN A 108 11.50 15.95 -8.03
N ALA A 109 11.19 16.64 -6.92
CA ALA A 109 9.86 16.71 -6.33
C ALA A 109 8.79 17.22 -7.30
N SER A 110 9.19 17.97 -8.33
CA SER A 110 8.32 18.45 -9.42
C SER A 110 7.89 17.35 -10.40
N VAL A 111 8.71 16.31 -10.62
CA VAL A 111 8.37 15.15 -11.47
C VAL A 111 7.36 14.24 -10.77
N LEU A 112 7.46 14.18 -9.45
CA LEU A 112 6.41 13.67 -8.61
C LEU A 112 5.30 14.74 -8.48
N CYS A 113 4.43 14.84 -9.49
CA CYS A 113 3.09 15.44 -9.36
C CYS A 113 2.26 14.59 -8.37
N VAL A 114 2.69 14.56 -7.11
CA VAL A 114 1.95 13.93 -6.04
C VAL A 114 0.88 14.93 -5.65
N SER A 115 -0.25 14.81 -6.33
CA SER A 115 -1.53 15.23 -5.78
C SER A 115 -1.55 14.85 -4.30
N ASN A 116 -1.90 15.83 -3.45
CA ASN A 116 -2.11 15.66 -2.01
C ASN A 116 -2.53 14.22 -1.71
N MET A 117 -1.83 13.55 -0.79
CA MET A 117 -2.09 12.18 -0.35
C MET A 117 -3.46 12.07 0.35
N ASN A 118 -4.51 12.45 -0.37
CA ASN A 118 -5.88 12.37 0.02
C ASN A 118 -6.32 10.94 -0.22
N ALA A 119 -6.88 10.38 0.85
CA ALA A 119 -7.46 9.07 0.83
C ALA A 119 -8.52 8.97 -0.28
N LYS A 120 -8.26 8.12 -1.28
CA LYS A 120 -9.29 7.77 -2.27
C LYS A 120 -9.93 6.44 -1.89
N ASN A 121 -11.18 6.25 -2.31
CA ASN A 121 -11.91 4.99 -2.11
C ASN A 121 -11.11 3.83 -2.73
N ILE A 122 -10.81 2.82 -1.93
CA ILE A 122 -10.22 1.57 -2.40
C ILE A 122 -11.35 0.79 -3.09
N ALA A 123 -11.12 0.39 -4.34
CA ALA A 123 -12.06 -0.46 -5.05
C ALA A 123 -12.26 -1.77 -4.26
N GLN A 124 -13.50 -2.06 -3.89
CA GLN A 124 -13.85 -3.33 -3.27
C GLN A 124 -13.51 -4.46 -4.24
N ALA A 125 -13.03 -5.59 -3.71
CA ALA A 125 -12.89 -6.78 -4.53
C ALA A 125 -14.27 -7.17 -5.10
N PRO A 126 -14.35 -7.66 -6.35
CA PRO A 126 -15.61 -8.12 -6.91
C PRO A 126 -16.21 -9.18 -5.98
N LYS A 127 -17.49 -9.03 -5.63
CA LYS A 127 -18.20 -9.99 -4.79
C LYS A 127 -18.37 -11.28 -5.58
N THR A 128 -17.65 -12.34 -5.20
CA THR A 128 -17.73 -13.66 -5.84
C THR A 128 -18.77 -14.58 -5.21
N LYS A 129 -19.33 -14.21 -4.05
CA LYS A 129 -20.36 -14.99 -3.37
C LYS A 129 -21.73 -14.35 -3.57
N VAL A 130 -22.64 -15.10 -4.19
CA VAL A 130 -24.07 -14.79 -4.24
C VAL A 130 -24.76 -15.70 -3.22
N THR A 131 -25.58 -15.14 -2.35
CA THR A 131 -26.39 -15.90 -1.39
C THR A 131 -27.86 -15.72 -1.78
N ILE A 132 -28.48 -16.79 -2.25
CA ILE A 132 -29.90 -16.82 -2.64
C ILE A 132 -30.69 -17.29 -1.42
N LYS A 133 -31.57 -16.44 -0.87
CA LYS A 133 -32.42 -16.80 0.29
C LYS A 133 -33.81 -17.23 -0.15
N SER A 134 -34.29 -16.69 -1.27
CA SER A 134 -35.60 -16.96 -1.84
C SER A 134 -35.52 -17.14 -3.35
N LYS A 135 -36.55 -17.75 -3.96
CA LYS A 135 -36.63 -17.91 -5.42
C LYS A 135 -36.56 -16.57 -6.17
N SER A 136 -37.03 -15.49 -5.55
CA SER A 136 -37.01 -14.12 -6.09
C SER A 136 -35.58 -13.56 -6.23
N ASP A 137 -34.63 -14.06 -5.45
CA ASP A 137 -33.23 -13.61 -5.48
C ASP A 137 -32.42 -14.29 -6.59
N TYR A 138 -33.06 -15.18 -7.36
CA TYR A 138 -32.41 -15.90 -8.44
C TYR A 138 -32.21 -14.96 -9.64
N PRO A 139 -30.97 -14.76 -10.13
CA PRO A 139 -30.74 -13.92 -11.30
C PRO A 139 -31.29 -14.65 -12.53
N VAL A 140 -32.51 -14.28 -12.92
CA VAL A 140 -33.10 -14.67 -14.20
C VAL A 140 -32.49 -13.80 -15.30
N LEU A 141 -32.15 -14.42 -16.43
CA LEU A 141 -31.72 -13.71 -17.63
C LEU A 141 -32.96 -13.01 -18.21
N GLU A 142 -32.95 -11.69 -18.24
CA GLU A 142 -33.92 -10.90 -19.03
C GLU A 142 -33.58 -11.16 -20.51
N GLY A 143 -34.40 -11.96 -21.17
CA GLY A 143 -34.32 -12.27 -22.60
C GLY A 143 -35.23 -11.38 -23.42
#